data_AF-A0A378X0M3-F1
#
_entry.id   AF-A0A378X0M3-F1
#
_cell.length_a   1.000
_cell.length_b   1.000
_cell.length_c   1.000
_cell.angle_alpha   90.00
_cell.angle_beta   90.00
_cell.angle_gamma   90.00
#
_symmetry.space_group_name_H-M   'P 1'
#
loop_
_entity.id
_entity.type
_entity.pdbx_description
1 polymer ?
#
loop_
_entity_poly.entity_id
_entity_poly.type
_entity_poly.pdbx_seq_one_letter_code
_entity_poly.pdbx_strand_id
1 'polypeptide(L)'
;MRIGGAGILDVLGSRRTAVAVLATITGFYYLFVAITNCTDTVTNRRGVAAVLSMRATIHNPGTDWRAVTNGDVALVVYILVVIWEFSIALVLLVAAACWLRELSGRPRRVPVRAGTAATLSSIGWTMAVLLFAGAFLTVGGEWFRMWANKEVNASSAALQNFLIAGVGLVLVHLPDSAPRATAPSE
;
A
#
# COMPACT_ATOMS: atom_id res chain seq x y z
N MET A 1 -16.25 -10.51 -41.49
CA MET A 1 -15.37 -9.62 -40.70
C MET A 1 -16.12 -9.23 -39.43
N ARG A 2 -15.97 -10.00 -38.35
CA ARG A 2 -16.70 -9.79 -37.08
C ARG A 2 -15.75 -9.04 -36.16
N ILE A 3 -15.90 -7.73 -36.06
CA ILE A 3 -15.22 -6.93 -35.03
C ILE A 3 -15.90 -7.30 -33.72
N GLY A 4 -15.39 -8.35 -33.07
CA GLY A 4 -15.84 -8.77 -31.74
C GLY A 4 -15.34 -7.75 -30.73
N GLY A 5 -16.13 -6.70 -30.49
CA GLY A 5 -15.92 -5.84 -29.34
C GLY A 5 -16.03 -6.70 -28.09
N ALA A 6 -14.96 -6.78 -27.30
CA ALA A 6 -15.01 -7.39 -25.99
C ALA A 6 -16.22 -6.82 -25.24
N GLY A 7 -17.05 -7.68 -24.66
CA GLY A 7 -18.23 -7.22 -23.95
C GLY A 7 -17.81 -6.28 -22.81
N ILE A 8 -18.66 -5.32 -22.44
CA ILE A 8 -18.42 -4.46 -21.26
C ILE A 8 -18.08 -5.31 -20.02
N LEU A 9 -18.68 -6.50 -19.90
CA LEU A 9 -18.39 -7.46 -18.84
C LEU A 9 -16.97 -8.03 -18.89
N ASP A 10 -16.40 -8.28 -20.08
CA ASP A 10 -15.03 -8.78 -20.23
C ASP A 10 -14.00 -7.71 -19.83
N VAL A 11 -14.29 -6.45 -20.13
CA VAL A 11 -13.44 -5.31 -19.75
C VAL A 11 -13.53 -5.06 -18.24
N LEU A 12 -14.74 -4.99 -17.69
CA LEU A 12 -14.97 -4.75 -16.26
C LEU A 12 -14.48 -5.92 -15.39
N GLY A 13 -14.64 -7.16 -15.85
CA GLY A 13 -14.19 -8.37 -15.17
C GLY A 13 -12.71 -8.67 -15.36
N SER A 14 -11.97 -7.87 -16.14
CA SER A 14 -10.56 -8.12 -16.39
C SER A 14 -9.69 -7.90 -15.15
N ARG A 15 -8.60 -8.68 -15.05
CA ARG A 15 -7.54 -8.49 -14.04
C ARG A 15 -7.03 -7.05 -14.01
N ARG A 16 -6.85 -6.43 -15.17
CA ARG A 16 -6.35 -5.05 -15.29
C ARG A 16 -7.30 -4.05 -14.64
N THR A 17 -8.60 -4.22 -14.83
CA THR A 17 -9.61 -3.41 -14.14
C THR A 17 -9.59 -3.65 -12.64
N ALA A 18 -9.46 -4.90 -12.18
CA ALA A 18 -9.34 -5.22 -10.76
C ALA A 18 -8.10 -4.56 -10.12
N VAL A 19 -6.94 -4.61 -10.78
CA VAL A 19 -5.70 -3.95 -10.35
C VAL A 19 -5.88 -2.43 -10.33
N ALA A 20 -6.52 -1.85 -11.35
CA ALA A 20 -6.79 -0.41 -11.41
C ALA A 20 -7.68 0.06 -10.27
N VAL A 21 -8.77 -0.66 -9.99
CA VAL A 21 -9.70 -0.36 -8.90
C VAL A 21 -8.97 -0.48 -7.56
N LEU A 22 -8.24 -1.57 -7.34
CA LEU A 22 -7.50 -1.78 -6.11
C LEU A 22 -6.46 -0.68 -5.89
N ALA A 23 -5.65 -0.34 -6.91
CA ALA A 23 -4.66 0.73 -6.82
C ALA A 23 -5.31 2.09 -6.52
N THR A 24 -6.47 2.37 -7.12
CA THR A 24 -7.21 3.62 -6.88
C THR A 24 -7.69 3.69 -5.43
N ILE A 25 -8.38 2.64 -4.95
CA ILE A 25 -8.91 2.59 -3.59
C ILE A 25 -7.77 2.65 -2.57
N THR A 26 -6.71 1.87 -2.77
CA THR A 26 -5.53 1.90 -1.88
C THR A 26 -4.85 3.27 -1.90
N GLY A 27 -4.74 3.94 -3.05
CA GLY A 27 -4.19 5.28 -3.14
C GLY A 27 -4.98 6.32 -2.34
N PHE A 28 -6.32 6.31 -2.46
CA PHE A 28 -7.18 7.18 -1.65
C PHE A 28 -7.17 6.83 -0.18
N TYR A 29 -7.15 5.55 0.16
CA TYR A 29 -7.01 5.09 1.55
C TYR A 29 -5.76 5.72 2.21
N TYR A 30 -4.58 5.61 1.57
CA TYR A 30 -3.36 6.20 2.11
C TYR A 30 -3.36 7.73 2.12
N LEU A 31 -4.04 8.36 1.16
CA LEU A 31 -4.23 9.80 1.18
C LEU A 31 -5.03 10.22 2.42
N PHE A 32 -6.11 9.50 2.74
CA PHE A 32 -6.91 9.78 3.92
C PHE A 32 -6.13 9.51 5.21
N VAL A 33 -5.37 8.42 5.29
CA VAL A 33 -4.48 8.14 6.43
C VAL A 33 -3.49 9.29 6.63
N ALA A 34 -2.81 9.74 5.57
CA ALA A 34 -1.84 10.83 5.64
C ALA A 34 -2.50 12.16 6.05
N ILE A 35 -3.68 12.48 5.51
CA ILE A 35 -4.45 13.67 5.90
C ILE A 35 -4.86 13.59 7.38
N THR A 36 -5.37 12.43 7.84
CA THR A 36 -5.72 12.22 9.25
C THR A 36 -4.50 12.36 10.15
N ASN A 37 -3.33 11.88 9.72
CA ASN A 37 -2.10 12.10 10.44
C ASN A 37 -1.76 13.60 10.55
N CYS A 38 -1.99 14.40 9.50
CA CYS A 38 -1.77 15.85 9.54
C CYS A 38 -2.82 16.64 10.32
N THR A 39 -4.05 16.13 10.47
CA THR A 39 -5.12 16.83 11.20
C THR A 39 -5.20 16.42 12.66
N ASP A 40 -4.97 15.15 12.98
CA ASP A 40 -4.85 14.62 14.34
C ASP A 40 -3.39 14.33 14.70
N THR A 41 -2.56 15.36 14.64
CA THR A 41 -1.11 15.24 14.90
C THR A 41 -0.80 14.85 16.35
N VAL A 42 -1.63 15.28 17.30
CA VAL A 42 -1.40 15.06 18.73
C VAL A 42 -1.54 13.57 19.07
N THR A 43 -2.62 12.93 18.63
CA THR A 43 -2.87 11.51 18.91
C THR A 43 -1.82 10.64 18.23
N ASN A 44 -1.57 10.88 16.94
CA ASN A 44 -0.67 10.03 16.16
C ASN A 44 0.80 10.17 16.58
N ARG A 45 1.27 11.39 16.89
CA ARG A 45 2.62 11.59 17.44
C ARG A 45 2.78 10.93 18.81
N ARG A 46 1.77 11.02 19.68
CA ARG A 46 1.78 10.32 20.97
C ARG A 46 1.83 8.80 20.79
N GLY A 47 1.11 8.26 19.80
CA GLY A 47 1.16 6.86 19.43
C GLY A 47 2.58 6.39 19.09
N VAL A 48 3.26 7.10 18.18
CA VAL A 48 4.65 6.79 17.81
C VAL A 48 5.60 6.87 19.02
N ALA A 49 5.50 7.94 19.82
CA ALA A 49 6.32 8.07 21.02
C ALA A 49 6.06 6.94 22.04
N ALA A 50 4.79 6.54 22.21
CA ALA A 50 4.43 5.45 23.12
C ALA A 50 5.02 4.11 22.67
N VAL A 51 4.99 3.80 21.36
CA VAL A 51 5.63 2.61 20.79
C VAL A 51 7.13 2.64 21.05
N LEU A 52 7.81 3.71 20.65
CA LEU A 52 9.27 3.81 20.77
C LEU A 52 9.75 3.77 22.22
N SER A 53 8.99 4.36 23.14
CA SER A 53 9.36 4.42 24.57
C SER A 53 9.24 3.09 25.30
N MET A 54 8.45 2.14 24.78
CA MET A 54 8.17 0.82 25.38
C MET A 54 7.61 0.87 26.82
N ARG A 55 7.16 2.05 27.31
CA ARG A 55 6.78 2.25 28.73
C ARG A 55 5.57 1.45 29.20
N ALA A 56 4.63 1.17 28.29
CA ALA A 56 3.43 0.39 28.58
C ALA A 56 3.48 -0.99 27.91
N THR A 57 4.68 -1.57 27.83
CA THR A 57 4.91 -2.95 27.38
C THR A 57 5.28 -3.85 28.55
N ILE A 58 5.42 -5.15 28.30
CA ILE A 58 5.85 -6.11 29.33
C ILE A 58 7.35 -5.90 29.59
N HIS A 59 7.72 -5.36 30.75
CA HIS A 59 9.12 -5.07 31.07
C HIS A 59 9.99 -6.31 31.22
N ASN A 60 11.20 -6.24 30.65
CA ASN A 60 12.23 -7.26 30.79
C ASN A 60 13.62 -6.64 30.57
N PRO A 61 14.60 -6.85 31.48
CA PRO A 61 15.96 -6.36 31.30
C PRO A 61 16.60 -6.73 29.95
N GLY A 62 16.22 -7.86 29.36
CA GLY A 62 16.71 -8.31 28.05
C GLY A 62 16.16 -7.55 26.84
N THR A 63 15.08 -6.76 26.99
CA THR A 63 14.45 -6.01 25.88
C THR A 63 14.41 -4.50 26.10
N ASP A 64 14.40 -4.04 27.35
CA ASP A 64 14.14 -2.64 27.67
C ASP A 64 15.27 -1.69 27.21
N TRP A 65 16.48 -2.22 26.96
CA TRP A 65 17.60 -1.47 26.40
C TRP A 65 17.34 -0.89 25.00
N ARG A 66 16.32 -1.39 24.30
CA ARG A 66 15.92 -0.95 22.96
C ARG A 66 15.06 0.31 22.97
N ALA A 67 14.53 0.69 24.13
CA ALA A 67 13.57 1.79 24.25
C ALA A 67 14.20 3.13 23.85
N VAL A 68 13.44 3.93 23.11
CA VAL A 68 13.81 5.29 22.71
C VAL A 68 12.85 6.27 23.36
N THR A 69 13.35 7.04 24.34
CA THR A 69 12.55 7.99 25.13
C THR A 69 12.68 9.44 24.67
N ASN A 70 13.55 9.71 23.68
CA ASN A 70 13.74 11.04 23.13
C ASN A 70 12.55 11.43 22.23
N GLY A 71 11.82 12.49 22.63
CA GLY A 71 10.65 12.99 21.91
C GLY A 71 10.96 13.54 20.52
N ASP A 72 12.15 14.09 20.30
CA ASP A 72 12.55 14.61 18.98
C ASP A 72 12.77 13.48 17.99
N VAL A 73 13.35 12.36 18.43
CA VAL A 73 13.49 11.15 17.61
C VAL A 73 12.11 10.61 17.23
N ALA A 74 11.18 10.55 18.18
CA ALA A 74 9.81 10.13 17.92
C ALA A 74 9.09 11.05 16.91
N LEU A 75 9.32 12.37 17.01
CA LEU A 75 8.78 13.33 16.05
C LEU A 75 9.33 13.12 14.65
N VAL A 76 10.64 12.89 14.51
CA VAL A 76 11.27 12.60 13.22
C VAL A 76 10.71 11.31 12.61
N VAL A 77 10.60 10.24 13.40
CA VAL A 77 10.00 8.96 12.94
C VAL A 77 8.57 9.17 12.47
N TYR A 78 7.76 9.90 13.24
CA TYR A 78 6.39 10.22 12.86
C TYR A 78 6.32 10.99 11.53
N ILE A 79 7.14 12.04 11.35
CA ILE A 79 7.19 12.81 10.10
C ILE A 79 7.57 11.93 8.91
N LEU A 80 8.56 11.05 9.08
CA LEU A 80 8.99 10.12 8.02
C LEU A 80 7.88 9.15 7.61
N VAL A 81 7.11 8.64 8.57
CA VAL A 81 5.94 7.78 8.29
C VAL A 81 4.90 8.54 7.47
N VAL A 82 4.55 9.77 7.86
CA VAL A 82 3.55 10.57 7.15
C VAL A 82 4.00 10.93 5.72
N ILE A 83 5.27 11.29 5.53
CA ILE A 83 5.83 11.52 4.19
C ILE A 83 5.76 10.25 3.35
N TRP A 84 6.03 9.09 3.95
CA TRP A 84 5.95 7.80 3.26
C TRP A 84 4.51 7.46 2.84
N GLU A 85 3.52 7.71 3.70
CA GLU A 85 2.10 7.53 3.38
C GLU A 85 1.65 8.41 2.21
N PHE A 86 2.01 9.70 2.22
CA PHE A 86 1.76 10.59 1.08
C PHE A 86 2.44 10.09 -0.19
N SER A 87 3.65 9.55 -0.07
CA SER A 87 4.39 9.03 -1.22
C SER A 87 3.70 7.79 -1.82
N ILE A 88 3.21 6.87 -0.98
CA ILE A 88 2.41 5.71 -1.42
C ILE A 88 1.14 6.20 -2.12
N ALA A 89 0.40 7.11 -1.49
CA ALA A 89 -0.83 7.67 -2.03
C ALA A 89 -0.60 8.31 -3.41
N LEU A 90 0.43 9.15 -3.53
CA LEU A 90 0.80 9.80 -4.78
C LEU A 90 1.12 8.79 -5.88
N VAL A 91 1.99 7.81 -5.60
CA VAL A 91 2.41 6.81 -6.59
C VAL A 91 1.20 5.99 -7.07
N LEU A 92 0.34 5.53 -6.16
CA LEU A 92 -0.84 4.72 -6.50
C LEU A 92 -1.93 5.52 -7.21
N LEU A 93 -2.12 6.80 -6.88
CA LEU A 93 -3.08 7.67 -7.58
C LEU A 93 -2.58 8.07 -8.97
N VAL A 94 -1.26 8.24 -9.17
CA VAL A 94 -0.69 8.38 -10.51
C VAL A 94 -0.85 7.08 -11.31
N ALA A 95 -0.65 5.92 -10.67
CA ALA A 95 -0.92 4.62 -11.29
C ALA A 95 -2.40 4.50 -11.71
N ALA A 96 -3.34 4.89 -10.84
CA ALA A 96 -4.77 4.91 -11.12
C ALA A 96 -5.12 5.80 -12.31
N ALA A 97 -4.54 7.01 -12.38
CA ALA A 97 -4.71 7.88 -13.52
C ALA A 97 -4.18 7.22 -14.81
N CYS A 98 -3.02 6.56 -14.76
CA CYS A 98 -2.49 5.79 -15.89
C CYS A 98 -3.39 4.61 -16.29
N TRP A 99 -3.96 3.87 -15.33
CA TRP A 99 -4.92 2.81 -15.61
C TRP A 99 -6.19 3.32 -16.30
N LEU A 100 -6.79 4.40 -15.80
CA LEU A 100 -7.97 5.01 -16.41
C LEU A 100 -7.68 5.41 -17.87
N ARG A 101 -6.48 5.92 -18.11
CA ARG A 101 -6.02 6.33 -19.43
C ARG A 101 -5.79 5.14 -20.38
N GLU A 102 -5.20 4.05 -19.89
CA GLU A 102 -4.94 2.83 -20.66
C GLU A 102 -6.26 2.09 -20.99
N LEU A 103 -7.20 2.02 -20.04
CA LEU A 103 -8.47 1.31 -20.20
C LEU A 103 -9.50 2.08 -21.05
N SER A 104 -9.39 3.40 -21.17
CA SER A 104 -10.37 4.23 -21.92
C SER A 104 -10.21 4.17 -23.45
N GLY A 105 -9.12 3.60 -24.00
CA GLY A 105 -8.94 3.41 -25.44
C GLY A 105 -8.90 4.67 -26.32
N ARG A 106 -8.82 5.89 -25.74
CA ARG A 106 -8.90 7.15 -26.48
C ARG A 106 -7.60 7.48 -27.25
N PRO A 107 -7.65 7.80 -28.57
CA PRO A 107 -6.49 8.22 -29.35
C PRO A 107 -5.90 9.54 -28.83
N ARG A 108 -4.57 9.73 -28.90
CA ARG A 108 -3.88 10.58 -27.92
C ARG A 108 -2.86 11.57 -28.48
N ARG A 109 -2.72 12.72 -27.79
CA ARG A 109 -1.70 13.77 -28.00
C ARG A 109 -0.36 13.54 -27.26
N VAL A 110 -0.34 12.73 -26.18
CA VAL A 110 0.88 12.37 -25.42
C VAL A 110 0.86 10.87 -25.11
N PRO A 111 1.83 10.08 -25.59
CA PRO A 111 1.85 8.63 -25.34
C PRO A 111 2.25 8.31 -23.90
N VAL A 112 1.46 7.50 -23.20
CA VAL A 112 1.87 6.82 -21.96
C VAL A 112 2.41 5.45 -22.37
N ARG A 113 3.64 5.11 -21.95
CA ARG A 113 4.26 3.82 -22.29
C ARG A 113 3.43 2.68 -21.70
N ALA A 114 3.10 1.69 -22.52
CA ALA A 114 2.40 0.48 -22.06
C ALA A 114 3.13 -0.16 -20.86
N GLY A 115 2.39 -0.52 -19.82
CA GLY A 115 2.96 -1.11 -18.59
C GLY A 115 3.40 -0.10 -17.53
N THR A 116 3.28 1.21 -17.79
CA THR A 116 3.58 2.25 -16.78
C THR A 116 2.64 2.14 -15.58
N ALA A 117 1.33 1.93 -15.82
CA ALA A 117 0.35 1.79 -14.74
C ALA A 117 0.69 0.61 -13.81
N ALA A 118 1.00 -0.56 -14.39
CA ALA A 118 1.40 -1.74 -13.63
C ALA A 118 2.70 -1.53 -12.83
N THR A 119 3.69 -0.87 -13.43
CA THR A 119 4.97 -0.56 -12.75
C THR A 119 4.74 0.34 -11.54
N LEU A 120 3.98 1.42 -11.70
CA LEU A 120 3.66 2.33 -10.60
C LEU A 120 2.82 1.66 -9.51
N SER A 121 1.83 0.84 -9.88
CA SER A 121 1.07 0.03 -8.92
C SER A 121 1.98 -0.89 -8.11
N SER A 122 2.93 -1.56 -8.76
CA SER A 122 3.91 -2.40 -8.07
C SER A 122 4.77 -1.59 -7.10
N ILE A 123 5.31 -0.45 -7.52
CA ILE A 123 6.13 0.42 -6.66
C ILE A 123 5.33 0.85 -5.42
N GLY A 124 4.12 1.36 -5.62
CA GLY A 124 3.28 1.84 -4.52
C GLY A 124 2.92 0.73 -3.51
N TRP A 125 2.58 -0.47 -3.98
CA TRP A 125 2.33 -1.59 -3.07
C TRP A 125 3.61 -2.14 -2.41
N THR A 126 4.76 -2.11 -3.08
CA THR A 126 6.05 -2.42 -2.43
C THR A 126 6.35 -1.42 -1.31
N MET A 127 6.11 -0.13 -1.52
CA MET A 127 6.26 0.89 -0.49
C MET A 127 5.32 0.65 0.70
N ALA A 128 4.07 0.22 0.45
CA ALA A 128 3.14 -0.18 1.50
C ALA A 128 3.64 -1.41 2.28
N VAL A 129 4.16 -2.44 1.61
CA VAL A 129 4.78 -3.60 2.29
C VAL A 129 5.94 -3.16 3.19
N LEU A 130 6.82 -2.29 2.70
CA LEU A 130 7.94 -1.76 3.50
C LEU A 130 7.45 -1.02 4.74
N LEU A 131 6.39 -0.21 4.62
CA LEU A 131 5.81 0.50 5.75
C LEU A 131 5.18 -0.49 6.75
N PHE A 132 4.26 -1.34 6.32
CA PHE A 132 3.46 -2.13 7.26
C PHE A 132 4.15 -3.39 7.74
N ALA A 133 4.76 -4.18 6.86
CA ALA A 133 5.49 -5.37 7.28
C ALA A 133 6.85 -5.01 7.90
N GLY A 134 7.56 -4.04 7.30
CA GLY A 134 8.87 -3.59 7.78
C GLY A 134 8.75 -2.70 9.01
N ALA A 135 8.23 -1.49 8.86
CA ALA A 135 8.22 -0.54 9.97
C ALA A 135 7.21 -0.90 11.08
N PHE A 136 5.97 -1.29 10.76
CA PHE A 136 4.96 -1.53 11.79
C PHE A 136 5.04 -2.92 12.42
N LEU A 137 5.07 -4.01 11.64
CA LEU A 137 5.10 -5.37 12.20
C LEU A 137 6.50 -5.75 12.71
N THR A 138 7.55 -5.50 11.92
CA THR A 138 8.90 -5.93 12.30
C THR A 138 9.54 -4.98 13.32
N VAL A 139 9.60 -3.68 13.03
CA VAL A 139 10.22 -2.70 13.93
C VAL A 139 9.28 -2.33 15.09
N GLY A 140 8.09 -1.82 14.82
CA GLY A 140 7.13 -1.46 15.85
C GLY A 140 6.67 -2.67 16.67
N GLY A 141 6.23 -3.72 15.99
CA GLY A 141 5.69 -4.94 16.57
C GLY A 141 6.75 -5.72 17.33
N GLU A 142 7.78 -6.24 16.66
CA GLU A 142 8.74 -7.14 17.29
C GLU A 142 9.87 -6.43 18.03
N TRP A 143 10.50 -5.40 17.44
CA TRP A 143 11.61 -4.72 18.10
C TRP A 143 11.14 -3.91 19.32
N PHE A 144 10.07 -3.12 19.17
CA PHE A 144 9.49 -2.26 20.21
C PHE A 144 8.31 -2.88 20.96
N ARG A 145 7.90 -4.11 20.63
CA ARG A 145 6.83 -4.84 21.35
C ARG A 145 5.49 -4.10 21.33
N MET A 146 5.18 -3.38 20.25
CA MET A 146 3.92 -2.66 20.09
C MET A 146 2.69 -3.55 20.32
N TRP A 147 2.77 -4.83 19.97
CA TRP A 147 1.70 -5.80 20.21
C TRP A 147 1.33 -5.97 21.69
N ALA A 148 2.26 -5.67 22.61
CA ALA A 148 2.04 -5.77 24.05
C ALA A 148 1.36 -4.51 24.64
N ASN A 149 1.38 -3.38 23.94
CA ASN A 149 0.78 -2.14 24.41
C ASN A 149 -0.64 -1.98 23.86
N LYS A 150 -1.65 -2.19 24.71
CA LYS A 150 -3.07 -2.23 24.30
C LYS A 150 -3.59 -0.92 23.71
N GLU A 151 -3.02 0.23 24.08
CA GLU A 151 -3.51 1.54 23.63
C GLU A 151 -3.06 1.88 22.21
N VAL A 152 -1.86 1.42 21.81
CA VAL A 152 -1.23 1.81 20.53
C VAL A 152 -0.90 0.61 19.64
N ASN A 153 -1.48 -0.56 19.95
CA ASN A 153 -1.28 -1.76 19.16
C ASN A 153 -1.92 -1.62 17.77
N ALA A 154 -1.08 -1.38 16.76
CA ALA A 154 -1.49 -1.29 15.37
C ALA A 154 -1.28 -2.59 14.57
N SER A 155 -0.92 -3.71 15.20
CA SER A 155 -0.52 -4.94 14.48
C SER A 155 -1.61 -5.49 13.56
N SER A 156 -2.88 -5.44 13.98
CA SER A 156 -4.00 -5.88 13.14
C SER A 156 -4.17 -4.99 11.90
N ALA A 157 -4.14 -3.67 12.09
CA ALA A 157 -4.22 -2.71 10.99
C ALA A 157 -3.02 -2.83 10.03
N ALA A 158 -1.83 -3.09 10.57
CA ALA A 158 -0.63 -3.31 9.77
C ALA A 158 -0.72 -4.60 8.95
N LEU A 159 -1.22 -5.69 9.53
CA LEU A 159 -1.46 -6.94 8.81
C LEU A 159 -2.48 -6.75 7.67
N GLN A 160 -3.58 -6.04 7.92
CA GLN A 160 -4.59 -5.76 6.89
C GLN A 160 -3.99 -4.99 5.70
N ASN A 161 -3.19 -3.95 5.96
CA ASN A 161 -2.55 -3.16 4.92
C ASN A 161 -1.48 -3.96 4.16
N PHE A 162 -0.70 -4.79 4.86
CA PHE A 162 0.23 -5.72 4.24
C PHE A 162 -0.50 -6.69 3.30
N LEU A 163 -1.63 -7.26 3.71
CA LEU A 163 -2.40 -8.19 2.89
C LEU A 163 -2.97 -7.50 1.64
N ILE A 164 -3.54 -6.30 1.77
CA ILE A 164 -4.05 -5.53 0.62
C ILE A 164 -2.91 -5.26 -0.38
N ALA A 165 -1.74 -4.84 0.11
CA ALA A 165 -0.58 -4.59 -0.74
C ALA A 165 -0.04 -5.88 -1.38
N GLY A 166 0.01 -6.98 -0.62
CA GLY A 166 0.42 -8.29 -1.10
C GLY A 166 -0.49 -8.83 -2.21
N VAL A 167 -1.81 -8.73 -2.02
CA VAL A 167 -2.80 -9.08 -3.07
C VAL A 167 -2.60 -8.21 -4.31
N GLY A 168 -2.39 -6.89 -4.14
CA GLY A 168 -2.10 -6.01 -5.26
C GLY A 168 -0.84 -6.41 -6.03
N LEU A 169 0.25 -6.73 -5.32
CA LEU A 169 1.50 -7.21 -5.92
C LEU A 169 1.32 -8.53 -6.67
N VAL A 170 0.60 -9.49 -6.09
CA VAL A 170 0.29 -10.75 -6.79
C VAL A 170 -0.52 -10.45 -8.04
N LEU A 171 -1.61 -9.69 -7.93
CA LEU A 171 -2.48 -9.40 -9.07
C LEU A 171 -1.77 -8.68 -10.20
N VAL A 172 -0.86 -7.75 -9.91
CA VAL A 172 -0.16 -6.98 -10.97
C VAL A 172 0.90 -7.80 -11.69
N HIS A 173 1.59 -8.71 -10.98
CA HIS A 173 2.65 -9.56 -11.53
C HIS A 173 2.17 -10.89 -12.11
N LEU A 174 0.91 -11.27 -11.91
CA LEU A 174 0.34 -12.45 -12.56
C LEU A 174 0.36 -12.30 -14.10
N PRO A 175 0.78 -13.35 -14.84
CA PRO A 175 0.75 -13.34 -16.29
C PRO A 175 -0.69 -13.26 -16.81
N ASP A 176 -0.89 -12.58 -17.94
CA ASP A 176 -2.18 -12.59 -18.63
C ASP A 176 -2.47 -14.02 -19.12
N SER A 177 -3.70 -14.52 -18.95
CA SER A 177 -4.07 -15.86 -19.41
C SER A 177 -3.86 -15.98 -20.91
N ALA A 178 -3.05 -16.93 -21.36
CA ALA A 178 -2.83 -17.18 -22.77
C ALA A 178 -4.17 -17.50 -23.47
N PRO A 179 -4.40 -16.98 -24.69
CA PRO A 179 -5.56 -17.39 -25.49
C PRO A 179 -5.55 -18.90 -25.62
N ARG A 180 -6.68 -19.54 -25.29
CA ARG A 180 -6.88 -20.99 -25.43
C ARG A 180 -6.56 -21.35 -26.89
N ALA A 181 -5.46 -22.06 -27.13
CA ALA A 181 -5.09 -22.50 -28.47
C ALA A 181 -6.28 -23.27 -29.05
N THR A 182 -6.86 -22.73 -30.12
CA THR A 182 -7.88 -23.44 -30.89
C THR A 182 -7.20 -24.67 -31.45
N ALA A 183 -7.60 -25.86 -30.99
CA ALA A 183 -7.13 -27.12 -31.55
C ALA A 183 -7.38 -27.11 -33.07
N PRO A 184 -6.45 -27.61 -33.90
CA PRO A 184 -6.71 -27.77 -35.32
C PRO A 184 -7.90 -28.73 -35.49
N SER A 185 -8.89 -28.33 -36.29
CA SER A 185 -9.91 -29.26 -36.78
C SER A 185 -9.23 -30.25 -37.73
N GLU A 186 -9.22 -31.52 -37.37
CA GLU A 186 -8.98 -32.63 -38.31
C GLU A 186 -10.14 -32.79 -39.30
#